data_AF-A0A3P6DQW6-F1
#
_entry.id   AF-A0A3P6DQW6-F1
#
_cell.length_a   1.000
_cell.length_b   1.000
_cell.length_c   1.000
_cell.angle_alpha   90.00
_cell.angle_beta   90.00
_cell.angle_gamma   90.00
#
_symmetry.space_group_name_H-M   'P 1'
#
loop_
_entity.id
_entity.type
_entity.pdbx_description
1 polymer ?
#
loop_
_entity_poly.entity_id
_entity_poly.type
_entity_poly.pdbx_seq_one_letter_code
_entity_poly.pdbx_strand_id
1 'polypeptide(L)'
;MATIGLPPVRKRGYYGRLVGEEALGGMLAHIPRIFDFSVEVLEATNLTFSFEGPWLSGTHMLFTADPRNIHHILSLNFGNYPKGPEAKNIFNALGDRILSADMELWENLRKSNHAIFQHPDFLKLSVLVSSNTIKLKESLIPFLDNAADEKTIIDLQDVFKRFMFETSSILMTGYDPMSVSIGMPEVLFDEAVETGRDTTSSVLTWFFWLLSKHPQVLTKIRKVINTKYDPTDLEKLVYLHAALSETMRLYPPLPFNHKSPAKPDVLPSTTRKQRHTEGKNRRYIAGITLFRRHTDEKSPQK
;
A
#
# COMPACT_ATOMS: atom_id res chain seq x y z
N MET A 1 22.07 -6.63 -29.65
CA MET A 1 21.03 -5.60 -29.70
C MET A 1 19.83 -6.18 -30.43
N ALA A 2 19.01 -6.95 -29.71
CA ALA A 2 17.81 -7.57 -30.24
C ALA A 2 16.66 -7.06 -29.38
N THR A 3 15.85 -6.17 -29.95
CA THR A 3 14.62 -5.70 -29.36
C THR A 3 13.68 -6.89 -29.32
N ILE A 4 13.53 -7.53 -28.16
CA ILE A 4 12.45 -8.49 -27.93
C ILE A 4 11.18 -7.65 -27.82
N GLY A 5 10.64 -7.29 -28.98
CA GLY A 5 9.33 -6.70 -29.08
C GLY A 5 8.32 -7.67 -28.49
N LEU A 6 7.40 -7.13 -27.68
CA LEU A 6 6.19 -7.84 -27.27
C LEU A 6 5.63 -8.62 -28.47
N PRO A 7 5.24 -9.89 -28.32
CA PRO A 7 4.38 -10.49 -29.33
C PRO A 7 3.17 -9.56 -29.46
N PRO A 8 2.83 -9.11 -30.68
CA PRO A 8 1.80 -8.12 -30.85
C PRO A 8 0.52 -8.67 -30.24
N VAL A 9 -0.11 -7.89 -29.35
CA VAL A 9 -1.48 -8.11 -28.88
C VAL A 9 -2.43 -7.81 -30.05
N ARG A 10 -2.26 -8.51 -31.17
CA ARG A 10 -3.14 -8.51 -32.34
C ARG A 10 -3.77 -9.88 -32.47
N LYS A 11 -5.00 -9.97 -31.97
CA LYS A 11 -6.12 -10.80 -32.48
C LYS A 11 -5.82 -12.27 -32.83
N ARG A 12 -4.96 -12.97 -32.07
CA ARG A 12 -4.99 -14.44 -32.02
C ARG A 12 -4.96 -14.91 -30.56
N GLY A 13 -6.14 -15.25 -30.05
CA GLY A 13 -6.31 -16.36 -29.11
C GLY A 13 -5.92 -16.21 -27.63
N TYR A 14 -5.21 -15.17 -27.19
CA TYR A 14 -4.87 -15.01 -25.76
C TYR A 14 -6.07 -14.48 -24.95
N TYR A 15 -7.05 -15.34 -24.70
CA TYR A 15 -8.17 -15.07 -23.81
C TYR A 15 -7.79 -15.43 -22.37
N GLY A 16 -7.32 -14.44 -21.60
CA GLY A 16 -7.39 -14.44 -20.12
C GLY A 16 -6.50 -15.43 -19.35
N ARG A 17 -5.42 -15.96 -19.96
CA ARG A 17 -4.51 -16.90 -19.30
C ARG A 17 -3.08 -16.78 -19.82
N LEU A 18 -2.10 -16.60 -18.93
CA LEU A 18 -0.67 -16.77 -19.18
C LEU A 18 -0.21 -18.10 -18.57
N VAL A 19 0.46 -18.97 -19.35
CA VAL A 19 0.81 -20.34 -18.94
C VAL A 19 2.28 -20.62 -19.22
N GLY A 20 2.97 -21.24 -18.25
CA GLY A 20 4.25 -21.93 -18.46
C GLY A 20 5.50 -21.07 -18.29
N GLU A 21 6.64 -21.58 -18.75
CA GLU A 21 7.97 -20.97 -18.56
C GLU A 21 8.11 -19.62 -19.29
N GLU A 22 7.47 -19.45 -20.46
CA GLU A 22 7.45 -18.18 -21.18
C GLU A 22 6.68 -17.08 -20.43
N ALA A 23 5.62 -17.46 -19.70
CA ALA A 23 4.87 -16.53 -18.86
C ALA A 23 5.70 -16.07 -17.66
N LEU A 24 6.46 -16.98 -17.04
CA LEU A 24 7.38 -16.65 -15.96
C LEU A 24 8.55 -15.79 -16.48
N GLY A 25 9.16 -16.16 -17.60
CA GLY A 25 10.21 -15.36 -18.24
C GLY A 25 9.75 -13.96 -18.63
N GLY A 26 8.52 -13.84 -19.13
CA GLY A 26 7.86 -12.56 -19.41
C GLY A 26 7.64 -11.72 -18.14
N MET A 27 7.17 -12.33 -17.04
CA MET A 27 6.99 -11.62 -15.77
C MET A 27 8.32 -11.18 -15.16
N LEU A 28 9.34 -12.04 -15.20
CA LEU A 28 10.68 -11.75 -14.70
C LEU A 28 11.36 -10.62 -15.48
N ALA A 29 11.21 -10.60 -16.81
CA ALA A 29 11.74 -9.53 -17.67
C ALA A 29 11.12 -8.16 -17.36
N HIS A 30 9.93 -8.13 -16.75
CA HIS A 30 9.22 -6.90 -16.39
C HIS A 30 9.27 -6.60 -14.88
N ILE A 31 10.10 -7.28 -14.06
CA ILE A 31 10.25 -6.98 -12.63
C ILE A 31 10.43 -5.47 -12.36
N PRO A 32 11.30 -4.74 -13.08
CA PRO A 32 11.48 -3.29 -12.85
C PRO A 32 10.23 -2.45 -13.14
N ARG A 33 9.29 -2.98 -13.94
CA ARG A 33 8.02 -2.35 -14.33
C ARG A 33 6.81 -3.22 -13.94
N ILE A 34 6.93 -4.01 -12.88
CA ILE A 34 5.94 -5.06 -12.58
C ILE A 34 4.54 -4.46 -12.37
N PHE A 35 4.47 -3.26 -11.80
CA PHE A 35 3.22 -2.55 -11.59
C PHE A 35 2.59 -2.08 -12.90
N ASP A 36 3.35 -1.40 -13.77
CA ASP A 36 2.85 -0.96 -15.08
C ASP A 36 2.40 -2.16 -15.92
N PHE A 37 3.23 -3.20 -15.98
CA PHE A 37 2.95 -4.43 -16.70
C PHE A 37 1.66 -5.09 -16.20
N SER A 38 1.48 -5.16 -14.87
CA SER A 38 0.26 -5.72 -14.29
C SER A 38 -0.98 -4.92 -14.69
N VAL A 39 -0.90 -3.59 -14.76
CA VAL A 39 -2.02 -2.75 -15.21
C VAL A 39 -2.30 -2.95 -16.69
N GLU A 40 -1.28 -2.95 -17.55
CA GLU A 40 -1.41 -3.19 -18.99
C GLU A 40 -2.11 -4.53 -19.27
N VAL A 41 -1.73 -5.59 -18.55
CA VAL A 41 -2.37 -6.92 -18.66
C VAL A 41 -3.82 -6.85 -18.16
N LEU A 42 -4.09 -6.24 -17.01
CA LEU A 42 -5.45 -6.13 -16.46
C LEU A 42 -6.38 -5.35 -17.40
N GLU A 43 -5.92 -4.26 -18.01
CA GLU A 43 -6.68 -3.50 -19.00
C GLU A 43 -7.02 -4.37 -20.22
N ALA A 44 -6.05 -5.15 -20.71
CA ALA A 44 -6.24 -6.03 -21.86
C ALA A 44 -7.17 -7.23 -21.57
N THR A 45 -7.31 -7.66 -20.32
CA THR A 45 -8.08 -8.84 -19.92
C THR A 45 -9.38 -8.52 -19.19
N ASN A 46 -9.95 -7.34 -19.38
CA ASN A 46 -11.19 -6.92 -18.72
C ASN A 46 -11.11 -7.03 -17.18
N LEU A 47 -9.99 -6.54 -16.63
CA LEU A 47 -9.71 -6.38 -15.20
C LEU A 47 -9.54 -7.68 -14.40
N THR A 48 -9.43 -8.84 -15.06
CA THR A 48 -9.17 -10.11 -14.39
C THR A 48 -8.33 -11.02 -15.28
N PHE A 49 -7.18 -11.51 -14.80
CA PHE A 49 -6.35 -12.47 -15.54
C PHE A 49 -5.81 -13.58 -14.65
N SER A 50 -5.63 -14.77 -15.22
CA SER A 50 -5.02 -15.91 -14.54
C SER A 50 -3.57 -16.10 -15.00
N PHE A 51 -2.68 -16.30 -14.03
CA PHE A 51 -1.30 -16.71 -14.23
C PHE A 51 -1.11 -18.14 -13.72
N GLU A 52 -0.62 -19.01 -14.59
CA GLU A 52 -0.25 -20.39 -14.28
C GLU A 52 1.26 -20.52 -14.45
N GLY A 53 1.97 -20.68 -13.33
CA GLY A 53 3.41 -20.88 -13.32
C GLY A 53 3.82 -22.24 -13.91
N PRO A 54 5.13 -22.55 -13.92
CA PRO A 54 5.62 -23.85 -14.38
C PRO A 54 4.92 -25.00 -13.65
N TRP A 55 4.70 -26.11 -14.36
CA TRP A 55 3.94 -27.26 -13.85
C TRP A 55 4.46 -27.85 -12.52
N LEU A 56 5.74 -27.61 -12.20
CA LEU A 56 6.42 -28.06 -10.98
C LEU A 56 6.17 -27.14 -9.78
N SER A 57 5.80 -25.87 -10.01
CA SER A 57 5.75 -24.85 -8.96
C SER A 57 4.41 -24.79 -8.22
N GLY A 58 3.38 -25.48 -8.73
CA GLY A 58 2.02 -25.44 -8.20
C GLY A 58 1.44 -24.02 -8.09
N THR A 59 2.00 -23.05 -8.81
CA THR A 59 1.68 -21.63 -8.64
C THR A 59 0.55 -21.23 -9.58
N HIS A 60 -0.66 -21.15 -9.04
CA HIS A 60 -1.84 -20.64 -9.73
C HIS A 60 -2.30 -19.35 -9.06
N MET A 61 -2.15 -18.23 -9.76
CA MET A 61 -2.54 -16.91 -9.29
C MET A 61 -3.64 -16.33 -10.16
N LEU A 62 -4.67 -15.75 -9.55
CA LEU A 62 -5.66 -14.93 -10.25
C LEU A 62 -5.52 -13.48 -9.82
N PHE A 63 -5.23 -12.60 -10.76
CA PHE A 63 -5.15 -11.17 -10.55
C PHE A 63 -6.48 -10.51 -10.93
N THR A 64 -6.99 -9.64 -10.06
CA THR A 64 -8.23 -8.90 -10.33
C THR A 64 -8.15 -7.46 -9.85
N ALA A 65 -8.60 -6.56 -10.71
CA ALA A 65 -8.91 -5.15 -10.42
C ALA A 65 -10.40 -4.83 -10.61
N ASP A 66 -11.24 -5.82 -10.93
CA ASP A 66 -12.69 -5.64 -11.06
C ASP A 66 -13.34 -5.30 -9.70
N PRO A 67 -14.02 -4.14 -9.55
CA PRO A 67 -14.65 -3.73 -8.30
C PRO A 67 -15.61 -4.76 -7.71
N ARG A 68 -16.28 -5.56 -8.55
CA ARG A 68 -17.22 -6.60 -8.11
C ARG A 68 -16.49 -7.75 -7.42
N ASN A 69 -15.37 -8.19 -7.99
CA ASN A 69 -14.53 -9.22 -7.39
C ASN A 69 -13.88 -8.73 -6.10
N ILE A 70 -13.42 -7.48 -6.11
CA ILE A 70 -12.81 -6.83 -4.96
C ILE A 70 -13.80 -6.78 -3.78
N HIS A 71 -15.01 -6.27 -4.03
CA HIS A 71 -16.07 -6.20 -3.04
C HIS A 71 -16.48 -7.60 -2.55
N HIS A 72 -16.50 -8.59 -3.44
CA HIS A 72 -16.75 -9.99 -3.06
C HIS A 72 -15.67 -10.53 -2.11
N ILE A 73 -14.39 -10.40 -2.47
CA ILE A 73 -13.25 -10.95 -1.71
C ILE A 73 -13.05 -10.21 -0.38
N LEU A 74 -13.11 -8.88 -0.38
CA LEU A 74 -12.74 -8.06 0.78
C LEU A 74 -13.93 -7.65 1.66
N SER A 75 -15.17 -7.93 1.25
CA SER A 75 -16.36 -7.55 2.01
C SER A 75 -17.39 -8.67 2.09
N LEU A 76 -18.02 -9.07 0.98
CA LEU A 76 -19.18 -9.98 1.01
C LEU A 76 -18.83 -11.40 1.50
N ASN A 77 -17.69 -11.95 1.05
CA ASN A 77 -17.24 -13.29 1.39
C ASN A 77 -15.92 -13.27 2.18
N PHE A 78 -15.68 -12.21 2.95
CA PHE A 78 -14.41 -11.98 3.65
C PHE A 78 -13.94 -13.18 4.51
N GLY A 79 -14.87 -13.86 5.18
CA GLY A 79 -14.56 -15.03 6.01
C GLY A 79 -14.00 -16.23 5.24
N ASN A 80 -14.22 -16.29 3.92
CA ASN A 80 -13.62 -17.30 3.05
C ASN A 80 -12.20 -16.92 2.61
N TYR A 81 -11.73 -15.70 2.87
CA TYR A 81 -10.43 -15.19 2.42
C TYR A 81 -9.53 -14.79 3.61
N PRO A 82 -9.11 -15.78 4.43
CA PRO A 82 -8.16 -15.53 5.51
C PRO A 82 -6.85 -14.94 4.96
N LYS A 83 -6.09 -14.27 5.81
CA LYS A 83 -4.74 -13.80 5.44
C LYS A 83 -3.81 -14.99 5.19
N GLY A 84 -4.01 -16.08 5.94
CA GLY A 84 -3.32 -17.34 5.72
C GLY A 84 -1.89 -17.39 6.31
N PRO A 85 -1.18 -18.50 6.13
CA PRO A 85 0.09 -18.77 6.80
C PRO A 85 1.22 -17.79 6.41
N GLU A 86 1.18 -17.25 5.20
CA GLU A 86 2.15 -16.26 4.74
C GLU A 86 2.12 -14.99 5.60
N ALA A 87 0.94 -14.45 5.89
CA ALA A 87 0.82 -13.31 6.79
C ALA A 87 1.28 -13.64 8.21
N LYS A 88 1.03 -14.86 8.70
CA LYS A 88 1.57 -15.33 9.99
C LYS A 88 3.09 -15.35 10.02
N ASN A 89 3.72 -15.79 8.94
CA ASN A 89 5.18 -15.82 8.84
C ASN A 89 5.77 -14.40 8.80
N ILE A 90 5.19 -13.53 7.97
CA ILE A 90 5.67 -12.15 7.82
C ILE A 90 5.51 -11.37 9.14
N PHE A 91 4.40 -11.55 9.85
CA PHE A 91 4.12 -10.84 11.12
C PHE A 91 4.43 -11.68 12.36
N ASN A 92 5.27 -12.72 12.23
CA ASN A 92 5.54 -13.64 13.34
C ASN A 92 6.13 -12.93 14.55
N ALA A 93 6.99 -11.92 14.34
CA ALA A 93 7.58 -11.11 15.41
C ALA A 93 6.53 -10.37 16.26
N LEU A 94 5.34 -10.12 15.71
CA LEU A 94 4.24 -9.47 16.43
C LEU A 94 3.36 -10.48 17.16
N GLY A 95 3.53 -11.79 16.95
CA GLY A 95 2.67 -12.85 17.49
C GLY A 95 1.28 -12.90 16.83
N ASP A 96 0.32 -13.60 17.45
CA ASP A 96 -1.09 -13.68 16.99
C ASP A 96 -1.86 -12.36 17.30
N ARG A 97 -1.50 -11.28 16.60
CA ARG A 97 -2.09 -9.93 16.73
C ARG A 97 -2.92 -9.58 15.51
N ILE A 98 -3.44 -8.36 15.47
CA ILE A 98 -4.36 -7.89 14.42
C ILE A 98 -3.85 -8.10 12.97
N LEU A 99 -2.52 -8.13 12.75
CA LEU A 99 -1.91 -8.30 11.43
C LEU A 99 -1.78 -9.77 10.99
N SER A 100 -1.75 -10.71 11.94
CA SER A 100 -1.56 -12.16 11.69
C SER A 100 -2.78 -13.01 12.04
N ALA A 101 -3.67 -12.51 12.91
CA ALA A 101 -4.90 -13.18 13.32
C ALA A 101 -5.92 -13.22 12.18
N ASP A 102 -6.75 -14.25 12.15
CA ASP A 102 -7.88 -14.42 11.23
C ASP A 102 -9.18 -14.71 12.02
N MET A 103 -10.32 -14.61 11.32
CA MET A 103 -11.65 -14.98 11.81
C MET A 103 -12.05 -14.24 13.11
N GLU A 104 -12.65 -14.94 14.07
CA GLU A 104 -13.20 -14.39 15.31
C GLU A 104 -12.15 -13.65 16.14
N LEU A 105 -10.93 -14.18 16.24
CA LEU A 105 -9.85 -13.51 16.96
C LEU A 105 -9.53 -12.14 16.33
N TRP A 106 -9.44 -12.08 15.00
CA TRP A 106 -9.22 -10.83 14.30
C TRP A 106 -10.38 -9.85 14.48
N GLU A 107 -11.63 -10.35 14.43
CA GLU A 107 -12.82 -9.51 14.60
C GLU A 107 -12.87 -8.90 16.00
N ASN A 108 -12.59 -9.70 17.03
CA ASN A 108 -12.53 -9.24 18.42
C ASN A 108 -11.41 -8.22 18.61
N LEU A 109 -10.19 -8.51 18.14
CA LEU A 109 -9.06 -7.57 18.18
C LEU A 109 -9.36 -6.28 17.42
N ARG A 110 -10.03 -6.35 16.27
CA ARG A 110 -10.42 -5.18 15.47
C ARG A 110 -11.42 -4.31 16.23
N LYS A 111 -12.44 -4.90 16.85
CA LYS A 111 -13.43 -4.17 17.65
C LYS A 111 -12.77 -3.47 18.84
N SER A 112 -11.91 -4.18 19.57
CA SER A 112 -11.16 -3.61 20.69
C SER A 112 -10.24 -2.48 20.25
N ASN A 113 -9.43 -2.68 19.21
CA ASN A 113 -8.52 -1.64 18.70
C ASN A 113 -9.27 -0.43 18.15
N HIS A 114 -10.40 -0.64 17.47
CA HIS A 114 -11.23 0.45 16.97
C HIS A 114 -11.75 1.32 18.13
N ALA A 115 -12.22 0.70 19.21
CA ALA A 115 -12.67 1.42 20.39
C ALA A 115 -11.52 2.23 21.04
N ILE A 116 -10.31 1.66 21.12
CA ILE A 116 -9.13 2.36 21.64
C ILE A 116 -8.78 3.57 20.77
N PHE A 117 -8.71 3.39 19.44
CA PHE A 117 -8.30 4.46 18.53
C PHE A 117 -9.32 5.60 18.39
N GLN A 118 -10.60 5.33 18.66
CA GLN A 118 -11.64 6.35 18.70
C GLN A 118 -11.76 7.02 20.08
N HIS A 119 -11.01 6.54 21.09
CA HIS A 119 -11.08 7.10 22.43
C HIS A 119 -10.48 8.54 22.44
N PRO A 120 -11.15 9.54 23.04
CA PRO A 120 -10.67 10.92 23.08
C PRO A 120 -9.26 11.05 23.66
N ASP A 121 -8.90 10.24 24.66
CA ASP A 121 -7.56 10.28 25.25
C ASP A 121 -6.49 9.73 24.30
N PHE A 122 -6.81 8.74 23.47
CA PHE A 122 -5.90 8.27 22.44
C PHE A 122 -5.67 9.33 21.36
N LEU A 123 -6.74 10.00 20.93
CA LEU A 123 -6.65 11.13 19.99
C LEU A 123 -5.87 12.29 20.61
N LYS A 124 -6.03 12.53 21.91
CA LYS A 124 -5.24 13.53 22.63
C LYS A 124 -3.77 13.18 22.71
N LEU A 125 -3.42 11.94 23.06
CA LEU A 125 -2.04 11.47 23.13
C LEU A 125 -1.35 11.49 21.75
N SER A 126 -2.07 11.11 20.69
CA SER A 126 -1.52 11.02 19.33
C SER A 126 -1.45 12.36 18.58
N VAL A 127 -2.45 13.23 18.72
CA VAL A 127 -2.59 14.47 17.91
C VAL A 127 -2.43 15.74 18.75
N LEU A 128 -3.06 15.82 19.93
CA LEU A 128 -3.23 17.10 20.64
C LEU A 128 -2.19 17.43 21.70
N VAL A 129 -1.58 16.43 22.36
CA VAL A 129 -0.89 16.66 23.64
C VAL A 129 0.64 16.56 23.58
N SER A 130 1.31 15.61 22.90
CA SER A 130 2.77 15.53 23.10
C SER A 130 3.58 14.89 21.96
N SER A 131 3.53 13.59 21.72
CA SER A 131 4.64 12.89 21.04
C SER A 131 4.96 13.40 19.64
N ASN A 132 3.96 13.51 18.75
CA ASN A 132 4.21 13.87 17.35
C ASN A 132 4.55 15.35 17.19
N THR A 133 3.80 16.22 17.85
CA THR A 133 4.04 17.68 17.79
C THR A 133 5.38 18.05 18.43
N ILE A 134 5.73 17.41 19.55
CA ILE A 134 7.04 17.57 20.19
C ILE A 134 8.12 17.06 19.25
N LYS A 135 8.01 15.83 18.73
CA LYS A 135 8.99 15.28 17.77
C LYS A 135 9.15 16.11 16.52
N LEU A 136 8.06 16.67 16.00
CA LEU A 136 8.11 17.60 14.87
C LEU A 136 8.93 18.84 15.22
N LYS A 137 8.66 19.47 16.37
CA LYS A 137 9.28 20.74 16.76
C LYS A 137 10.73 20.59 17.27
N GLU A 138 11.01 19.52 17.98
CA GLU A 138 12.29 19.32 18.69
C GLU A 138 13.29 18.47 17.90
N SER A 139 12.82 17.66 16.94
CA SER A 139 13.69 16.75 16.17
C SER A 139 13.58 16.97 14.66
N LEU A 140 12.40 16.78 14.06
CA LEU A 140 12.29 16.81 12.59
C LEU A 140 12.56 18.20 12.00
N ILE A 141 11.95 19.26 12.52
CA ILE A 141 12.14 20.63 12.02
C ILE A 141 13.61 21.06 12.18
N PRO A 142 14.24 20.95 13.36
CA PRO A 142 15.65 21.30 13.52
C PRO A 142 16.58 20.51 12.60
N PHE A 143 16.32 19.22 12.38
CA PHE A 143 17.07 18.41 11.44
C PHE A 143 16.97 18.94 10.00
N LEU A 144 15.75 19.28 9.55
CA LEU A 144 15.53 19.83 8.21
C LEU A 144 16.12 21.24 8.06
N ASP A 145 16.04 22.08 9.09
CA ASP A 145 16.62 23.42 9.11
C ASP A 145 18.14 23.35 9.01
N ASN A 146 18.79 22.48 9.80
CA ASN A 146 20.25 22.27 9.72
C ASN A 146 20.67 21.76 8.33
N ALA A 147 19.93 20.80 7.76
CA ALA A 147 20.19 20.31 6.42
C ALA A 147 20.04 21.41 5.35
N ALA A 148 19.08 22.32 5.52
CA ALA A 148 18.88 23.46 4.62
C ALA A 148 20.02 24.49 4.73
N ASP A 149 20.45 24.80 5.95
CA ASP A 149 21.55 25.74 6.24
C ASP A 149 22.89 25.22 5.70
N GLU A 150 23.18 23.94 5.91
CA GLU A 150 24.39 23.28 5.42
C GLU A 150 24.32 22.88 3.94
N LYS A 151 23.14 23.00 3.29
CA LYS A 151 22.86 22.55 1.92
C LYS A 151 23.16 21.05 1.71
N THR A 152 22.88 20.27 2.74
CA THR A 152 23.07 18.81 2.74
C THR A 152 21.94 18.15 1.96
N ILE A 153 22.29 17.23 1.05
CA ILE A 153 21.31 16.40 0.36
C ILE A 153 20.84 15.30 1.31
N ILE A 154 19.55 15.26 1.59
CA ILE A 154 18.92 14.27 2.47
C ILE A 154 17.94 13.40 1.70
N ASP A 155 17.84 12.13 2.07
CA ASP A 155 16.79 11.23 1.60
C ASP A 155 15.54 11.38 2.49
N LEU A 156 14.50 12.04 1.97
CA LEU A 156 13.24 12.23 2.69
C LEU A 156 12.53 10.91 3.00
N GLN A 157 12.76 9.84 2.23
CA GLN A 157 12.17 8.54 2.54
C GLN A 157 12.75 7.97 3.83
N ASP A 158 14.08 7.98 3.97
CA ASP A 158 14.75 7.52 5.19
C ASP A 158 14.35 8.39 6.41
N VAL A 159 14.31 9.72 6.22
CA VAL A 159 13.88 10.65 7.27
C VAL A 159 12.44 10.35 7.73
N PHE A 160 11.49 10.18 6.81
CA PHE A 160 10.11 9.86 7.18
C PHE A 160 9.97 8.46 7.78
N LYS A 161 10.77 7.48 7.36
CA LYS A 161 10.79 6.14 7.99
C LYS A 161 11.20 6.24 9.46
N ARG A 162 12.30 6.95 9.75
CA ARG A 162 12.79 7.18 11.12
C ARG A 162 11.79 7.95 11.97
N PHE A 163 11.23 9.04 11.43
CA PHE A 163 10.21 9.83 12.13
C PHE A 163 8.96 9.01 12.48
N MET A 164 8.46 8.20 11.53
CA MET A 164 7.32 7.33 11.78
C MET A 164 7.63 6.21 12.77
N PHE A 165 8.87 5.70 12.78
CA PHE A 165 9.31 4.71 13.75
C PHE A 165 9.32 5.26 15.18
N GLU A 166 9.87 6.46 15.40
CA GLU A 166 9.86 7.10 16.72
C GLU A 166 8.45 7.36 17.22
N THR A 167 7.64 7.99 16.38
CA THR A 167 6.23 8.28 16.66
C THR A 167 5.48 7.01 17.07
N SER A 168 5.66 5.93 16.32
CA SER A 168 4.99 4.65 16.59
C SER A 168 5.53 3.98 17.86
N SER A 169 6.84 4.06 18.12
CA SER A 169 7.47 3.49 19.31
C SER A 169 6.99 4.19 20.57
N ILE A 170 6.98 5.51 20.59
CA ILE A 170 6.47 6.29 21.72
C ILE A 170 5.00 5.95 21.97
N LEU A 171 4.20 5.87 20.90
CA LEU A 171 2.77 5.55 21.02
C LEU A 171 2.51 4.13 21.54
N MET A 172 3.33 3.15 21.14
CA MET A 172 3.14 1.74 21.49
C MET A 172 3.77 1.35 22.83
N THR A 173 4.94 1.89 23.15
CA THR A 173 5.77 1.44 24.29
C THR A 173 6.11 2.56 25.27
N GLY A 174 5.88 3.82 24.90
CA GLY A 174 6.35 4.98 25.66
C GLY A 174 7.86 5.25 25.54
N TYR A 175 8.60 4.43 24.79
CA TYR A 175 10.04 4.57 24.60
C TYR A 175 10.37 5.36 23.33
N ASP A 176 11.31 6.29 23.46
CA ASP A 176 11.81 7.11 22.37
C ASP A 176 13.19 6.62 21.88
N PRO A 177 13.29 6.10 20.65
CA PRO A 177 14.55 5.58 20.13
C PRO A 177 15.51 6.66 19.61
N MET A 178 15.09 7.93 19.48
CA MET A 178 15.96 9.06 19.09
C MET A 178 16.78 8.84 17.79
N SER A 179 16.19 8.14 16.83
CA SER A 179 16.74 7.81 15.50
C SER A 179 16.84 8.96 14.48
N VAL A 180 16.08 10.04 14.65
CA VAL A 180 16.15 11.30 13.90
C VAL A 180 17.08 12.22 14.67
N SER A 181 18.37 12.07 14.41
CA SER A 181 19.44 12.82 15.06
C SER A 181 20.60 13.07 14.11
N ILE A 182 21.40 14.09 14.41
CA ILE A 182 22.64 14.41 13.69
C ILE A 182 23.59 13.22 13.87
N GLY A 183 23.80 12.45 12.79
CA GLY A 183 24.58 11.20 12.79
C GLY A 183 23.82 9.97 12.29
N MET A 184 22.48 10.01 12.24
CA MET A 184 21.62 8.97 11.66
C MET A 184 22.02 7.53 12.08
N PRO A 185 22.08 7.23 13.39
CA PRO A 185 22.57 5.95 13.88
C PRO A 185 21.73 4.77 13.34
N GLU A 186 22.37 3.62 13.20
CA GLU A 186 21.72 2.37 12.80
C GLU A 186 20.78 1.89 13.90
N VAL A 187 19.52 1.60 13.54
CA VAL A 187 18.48 1.19 14.50
C VAL A 187 18.33 -0.32 14.44
N LEU A 188 18.85 -1.03 15.42
CA LEU A 188 18.84 -2.51 15.52
C LEU A 188 17.45 -3.17 15.52
N PHE A 189 16.38 -2.37 15.59
CA PHE A 189 14.99 -2.83 15.62
C PHE A 189 14.33 -2.82 14.23
N ASP A 190 15.10 -2.77 13.15
CA ASP A 190 14.60 -2.50 11.78
C ASP A 190 13.71 -3.62 11.22
N GLU A 191 14.17 -4.86 11.26
CA GLU A 191 13.59 -5.97 10.52
C GLU A 191 12.20 -6.41 11.05
N ALA A 192 11.97 -6.38 12.37
CA ALA A 192 10.73 -6.87 12.99
C ALA A 192 9.51 -5.94 12.81
N VAL A 193 9.75 -4.67 12.46
CA VAL A 193 8.71 -3.63 12.37
C VAL A 193 8.67 -3.03 10.95
N GLU A 194 9.65 -3.30 10.10
CA GLU A 194 9.70 -2.94 8.67
C GLU A 194 8.38 -3.24 7.94
N THR A 195 7.74 -4.37 8.27
CA THR A 195 6.49 -4.80 7.64
C THR A 195 5.29 -3.88 7.88
N GLY A 196 5.30 -3.07 8.96
CA GLY A 196 4.27 -2.06 9.23
C GLY A 196 4.71 -0.62 8.95
N ARG A 197 6.03 -0.38 8.83
CA ARG A 197 6.66 0.96 8.80
C ARG A 197 6.52 1.70 7.48
N ASP A 198 6.40 1.00 6.36
CA ASP A 198 6.53 1.62 5.04
C ASP A 198 5.25 2.26 4.49
N THR A 199 4.13 2.17 5.21
CA THR A 199 2.87 2.71 4.67
C THR A 199 2.81 4.23 4.75
N THR A 200 2.84 4.80 5.96
CA THR A 200 2.74 6.26 6.15
C THR A 200 3.98 7.00 5.62
N SER A 201 5.18 6.47 5.81
CA SER A 201 6.42 7.08 5.31
C SER A 201 6.40 7.18 3.78
N SER A 202 5.99 6.11 3.07
CA SER A 202 5.79 6.11 1.62
C SER A 202 4.78 7.18 1.18
N VAL A 203 3.62 7.27 1.85
CA VAL A 203 2.63 8.33 1.54
C VAL A 203 3.24 9.72 1.70
N LEU A 204 3.98 9.99 2.78
CA LEU A 204 4.62 11.28 3.00
C LEU A 204 5.67 11.58 1.93
N THR A 205 6.54 10.61 1.59
CA THR A 205 7.54 10.75 0.53
C THR A 205 6.88 11.14 -0.79
N TRP A 206 5.86 10.39 -1.23
CA TRP A 206 5.15 10.68 -2.47
C TRP A 206 4.38 12.00 -2.42
N PHE A 207 3.79 12.34 -1.27
CA PHE A 207 3.06 13.59 -1.08
C PHE A 207 3.99 14.79 -1.25
N PHE A 208 5.12 14.82 -0.55
CA PHE A 208 6.08 15.92 -0.67
C PHE A 208 6.75 15.98 -2.04
N TRP A 209 7.01 14.83 -2.67
CA TRP A 209 7.48 14.79 -4.05
C TRP A 209 6.44 15.42 -5.00
N LEU A 210 5.15 15.06 -4.90
CA LEU A 210 4.08 15.66 -5.70
C LEU A 210 3.93 17.16 -5.44
N LEU A 211 4.04 17.61 -4.19
CA LEU A 211 4.02 19.05 -3.86
C LEU A 211 5.20 19.81 -4.50
N SER A 212 6.38 19.20 -4.58
CA SER A 212 7.53 19.79 -5.27
C SER A 212 7.30 19.96 -6.78
N LYS A 213 6.48 19.10 -7.38
CA LYS A 213 6.10 19.14 -8.80
C LYS A 213 4.87 20.01 -9.08
N HIS A 214 4.09 20.35 -8.06
CA HIS A 214 2.85 21.11 -8.20
C HIS A 214 2.75 22.29 -7.21
N PRO A 215 3.54 23.38 -7.42
CA PRO A 215 3.57 24.54 -6.51
C PRO A 215 2.19 25.17 -6.27
N GLN A 216 1.30 25.17 -7.25
CA GLN A 216 -0.07 25.66 -7.12
C GLN A 216 -0.91 24.89 -6.09
N VAL A 217 -0.66 23.58 -5.94
CA VAL A 217 -1.32 22.73 -4.93
C VAL A 217 -0.75 23.09 -3.56
N LEU A 218 0.57 23.22 -3.44
CA LEU A 218 1.23 23.66 -2.22
C LEU A 218 0.70 25.01 -1.73
N THR A 219 0.56 26.01 -2.62
CA THR A 219 0.01 27.32 -2.27
C THR A 219 -1.42 27.23 -1.72
N LYS A 220 -2.27 26.40 -2.34
CA LYS A 220 -3.65 26.18 -1.88
C LYS A 220 -3.69 25.48 -0.52
N ILE A 221 -2.84 24.46 -0.31
CA ILE A 221 -2.72 23.78 0.99
C ILE A 221 -2.28 24.77 2.06
N ARG A 222 -1.23 25.56 1.81
CA ARG A 222 -0.76 26.61 2.75
C ARG A 222 -1.87 27.59 3.10
N LYS A 223 -2.65 28.05 2.12
CA LYS A 223 -3.80 28.94 2.35
C LYS A 223 -4.83 28.30 3.28
N VAL A 224 -5.16 27.02 3.07
CA VAL A 224 -6.12 26.29 3.90
C VAL A 224 -5.59 26.11 5.33
N ILE A 225 -4.33 25.71 5.49
CA ILE A 225 -3.70 25.56 6.81
C ILE A 225 -3.72 26.90 7.55
N ASN A 226 -3.25 27.98 6.93
CA ASN A 226 -3.16 29.29 7.57
C ASN A 226 -4.53 29.90 7.97
N THR A 227 -5.62 29.43 7.38
CA THR A 227 -6.96 30.00 7.63
C THR A 227 -7.89 29.09 8.42
N LYS A 228 -7.65 27.78 8.42
CA LYS A 228 -8.59 26.77 8.96
C LYS A 228 -7.94 25.74 9.89
N TYR A 229 -6.64 25.82 10.15
CA TYR A 229 -5.97 24.87 11.04
C TYR A 229 -6.46 25.01 12.47
N ASP A 230 -7.05 23.93 12.98
CA ASP A 230 -7.40 23.73 14.37
C ASP A 230 -6.89 22.34 14.77
N PRO A 231 -5.97 22.22 15.74
CA PRO A 231 -5.43 20.93 16.14
C PRO A 231 -6.50 19.99 16.73
N THR A 232 -7.64 20.53 17.19
CA THR A 232 -8.78 19.76 17.71
C THR A 232 -9.77 19.33 16.63
N ASP A 233 -9.71 19.95 15.44
CA ASP A 233 -10.63 19.73 14.33
C ASP A 233 -9.92 19.84 12.98
N LEU A 234 -9.41 18.69 12.52
CA LEU A 234 -8.73 18.58 11.24
C LEU A 234 -9.68 18.37 10.05
N GLU A 235 -10.98 18.15 10.29
CA GLU A 235 -11.96 17.88 9.22
C GLU A 235 -12.12 19.07 8.28
N LYS A 236 -11.87 20.28 8.78
CA LYS A 236 -11.88 21.54 8.02
C LYS A 236 -10.79 21.61 6.96
N LEU A 237 -9.74 20.79 7.04
CA LEU A 237 -8.61 20.77 6.10
C LEU A 237 -8.90 19.95 4.83
N VAL A 238 -10.09 20.12 4.25
CA VAL A 238 -10.62 19.32 3.14
C VAL A 238 -9.65 19.25 1.94
N TYR A 239 -9.00 20.36 1.58
CA TYR A 239 -8.08 20.38 0.44
C TYR A 239 -6.78 19.59 0.72
N LEU A 240 -6.29 19.62 1.96
CA LEU A 240 -5.14 18.80 2.38
C LEU A 240 -5.52 17.31 2.35
N HIS A 241 -6.68 16.96 2.88
CA HIS A 241 -7.19 15.59 2.83
C HIS A 241 -7.36 15.09 1.40
N ALA A 242 -7.85 15.93 0.48
CA ALA A 242 -7.97 15.60 -0.93
C ALA A 242 -6.60 15.36 -1.59
N ALA A 243 -5.58 16.19 -1.29
CA ALA A 243 -4.23 16.03 -1.83
C ALA A 243 -3.53 14.75 -1.30
N LEU A 244 -3.73 14.41 -0.02
CA LEU A 244 -3.27 13.13 0.55
C LEU A 244 -3.99 11.93 -0.08
N SER A 245 -5.32 12.05 -0.28
CA SER A 245 -6.11 11.01 -0.95
C SER A 245 -5.63 10.79 -2.39
N GLU A 246 -5.33 11.87 -3.12
CA GLU A 246 -4.78 11.80 -4.48
C GLU A 246 -3.38 11.18 -4.50
N THR A 247 -2.56 11.47 -3.49
CA THR A 247 -1.24 10.82 -3.34
C THR A 247 -1.39 9.32 -3.18
N MET A 248 -2.27 8.84 -2.29
CA MET A 248 -2.51 7.41 -2.10
C MET A 248 -3.20 6.76 -3.32
N ARG A 249 -3.95 7.54 -4.10
CA ARG A 249 -4.54 7.09 -5.37
C ARG A 249 -3.46 6.80 -6.42
N LEU A 250 -2.47 7.69 -6.53
CA LEU A 250 -1.37 7.59 -7.49
C LEU A 250 -0.27 6.62 -7.03
N TYR A 251 0.07 6.67 -5.74
CA TYR A 251 1.17 5.95 -5.11
C TYR A 251 0.69 5.22 -3.85
N PRO A 252 -0.07 4.14 -4.03
CA PRO A 252 -0.52 3.31 -2.92
C PRO A 252 0.65 2.60 -2.26
N PRO A 253 0.76 2.64 -0.92
CA PRO A 253 1.82 1.90 -0.23
C PRO A 253 1.69 0.38 -0.34
N LEU A 254 0.46 -0.12 -0.50
CA LEU A 254 0.16 -1.55 -0.70
C LEU A 254 -0.57 -1.75 -2.04
N PRO A 255 0.16 -1.85 -3.16
CA PRO A 255 -0.42 -1.97 -4.49
C PRO A 255 -1.10 -3.33 -4.75
N PHE A 256 -0.65 -4.39 -4.07
CA PHE A 256 -1.19 -5.74 -4.15
C PHE A 256 -1.68 -6.23 -2.80
N ASN A 257 -2.88 -6.83 -2.77
CA ASN A 257 -3.42 -7.51 -1.61
C ASN A 257 -3.61 -8.99 -1.93
N HIS A 258 -2.79 -9.83 -1.31
CA HIS A 258 -2.82 -11.27 -1.52
C HIS A 258 -3.86 -11.94 -0.61
N LYS A 259 -4.69 -12.80 -1.20
CA LYS A 259 -5.78 -13.53 -0.54
C LYS A 259 -5.87 -14.94 -1.06
N SER A 260 -6.04 -15.91 -0.17
CA SER A 260 -6.28 -17.31 -0.56
C SER A 260 -7.65 -17.76 -0.05
N PRO A 261 -8.46 -18.43 -0.86
CA PRO A 261 -9.76 -18.90 -0.43
C PRO A 261 -9.60 -20.12 0.49
N ALA A 262 -10.31 -20.19 1.59
CA ALA A 262 -10.37 -21.37 2.45
C ALA A 262 -11.21 -22.50 1.81
N LYS A 263 -12.24 -22.12 1.04
CA LYS A 263 -13.15 -23.01 0.32
C LYS A 263 -13.28 -22.58 -1.15
N PRO A 264 -13.56 -23.50 -2.09
CA PRO A 264 -13.80 -23.15 -3.49
C PRO A 264 -14.84 -22.02 -3.61
N ASP A 265 -14.56 -21.05 -4.47
CA ASP A 265 -15.39 -19.85 -4.66
C ASP A 265 -15.36 -19.39 -6.12
N VAL A 266 -16.45 -18.77 -6.56
CA VAL A 266 -16.66 -18.29 -7.92
C VAL A 266 -16.78 -16.77 -7.90
N LEU A 267 -15.84 -16.07 -8.53
CA LEU A 267 -15.85 -14.60 -8.52
C LEU A 267 -16.91 -14.03 -9.48
N PRO A 268 -17.57 -12.91 -9.11
CA PRO A 268 -18.66 -12.31 -9.89
C PRO A 268 -18.34 -11.99 -11.36
N SER A 269 -17.10 -11.58 -11.67
CA SER A 269 -16.72 -11.21 -13.04
C SER A 269 -16.30 -12.41 -13.90
N THR A 270 -16.19 -13.61 -13.33
CA THR A 270 -15.63 -14.76 -14.05
C THR A 270 -16.58 -15.31 -15.11
N THR A 271 -16.10 -15.41 -16.34
CA THR A 271 -16.88 -15.98 -17.46
C THR A 271 -16.92 -17.50 -17.39
N ARG A 272 -17.92 -18.12 -18.03
CA ARG A 272 -18.17 -19.59 -18.04
C ARG A 272 -16.95 -20.44 -18.42
N LYS A 273 -15.98 -19.88 -19.15
CA LYS A 273 -14.70 -20.52 -19.54
C LYS A 273 -13.62 -20.50 -18.43
N GLN A 274 -13.69 -19.55 -17.49
CA GLN A 274 -12.80 -19.49 -16.32
C GLN A 274 -13.24 -20.42 -15.19
N ARG A 275 -14.53 -20.82 -15.17
CA ARG A 275 -15.12 -21.78 -14.22
C ARG A 275 -14.58 -23.20 -14.36
N HIS A 276 -14.19 -23.62 -15.57
CA HIS A 276 -13.75 -24.99 -15.86
C HIS A 276 -12.39 -25.37 -15.25
N THR A 277 -11.74 -24.45 -14.54
CA THR A 277 -10.43 -24.64 -13.93
C THR A 277 -10.42 -24.54 -12.40
N GLU A 278 -11.60 -24.63 -11.77
CA GLU A 278 -11.78 -24.63 -10.32
C GLU A 278 -11.35 -25.97 -9.70
N GLY A 279 -10.04 -26.16 -9.59
CA GLY A 279 -9.38 -27.18 -8.78
C GLY A 279 -8.67 -26.55 -7.57
N LYS A 280 -8.58 -27.30 -6.47
CA LYS A 280 -8.06 -26.91 -5.15
C LYS A 280 -6.71 -26.16 -5.24
N ASN A 281 -6.53 -25.18 -4.34
CA ASN A 281 -5.27 -24.46 -4.05
C ASN A 281 -4.90 -23.27 -4.96
N ARG A 282 -5.85 -22.38 -5.28
CA ARG A 282 -5.58 -21.11 -6.01
C ARG A 282 -5.27 -19.96 -5.06
N ARG A 283 -4.29 -19.14 -5.41
CA ARG A 283 -4.00 -17.86 -4.75
C ARG A 283 -4.66 -16.73 -5.54
N TYR A 284 -5.32 -15.80 -4.87
CA TYR A 284 -5.85 -14.57 -5.48
C TYR A 284 -4.96 -13.40 -5.13
N ILE A 285 -4.67 -12.56 -6.10
CA ILE A 285 -4.03 -11.27 -5.90
C ILE A 285 -5.05 -10.22 -6.31
N ALA A 286 -5.67 -9.58 -5.31
CA ALA A 286 -6.50 -8.41 -5.54
C ALA A 286 -5.58 -7.18 -5.63
N GLY A 287 -5.29 -6.73 -6.85
CA GLY A 287 -4.49 -5.53 -7.11
C GLY A 287 -5.42 -4.36 -7.35
N ILE A 288 -5.67 -3.54 -6.32
CA ILE A 288 -6.82 -2.62 -6.35
C ILE A 288 -6.41 -1.18 -6.59
N THR A 289 -5.19 -0.79 -6.24
CA THR A 289 -4.88 0.64 -6.20
C THR A 289 -4.08 1.12 -7.42
N LEU A 290 -3.39 0.23 -8.14
CA LEU A 290 -2.67 0.59 -9.37
C LEU A 290 -3.59 0.89 -10.56
N PHE A 291 -4.78 0.30 -10.61
CA PHE A 291 -5.70 0.47 -11.73
C PHE A 291 -6.19 1.92 -11.89
N ARG A 292 -6.26 2.68 -10.80
CA ARG A 292 -6.71 4.07 -10.83
C ARG A 292 -5.69 5.02 -11.46
N ARG A 293 -4.40 4.66 -11.46
CA ARG A 293 -3.34 5.48 -12.06
C ARG A 293 -3.49 5.60 -13.59
N HIS A 294 -3.87 4.52 -14.28
CA HIS A 294 -3.76 4.46 -15.75
C HIS A 294 -5.01 4.93 -16.50
N THR A 295 -6.20 4.84 -15.89
CA THR A 295 -7.46 5.25 -16.52
C THR A 295 -7.62 6.77 -16.64
N ASP A 296 -7.02 7.54 -15.73
CA ASP A 296 -7.15 9.01 -15.71
C ASP A 296 -6.11 9.73 -16.60
N GLU A 297 -4.92 9.13 -16.82
CA GLU A 297 -3.90 9.67 -17.73
C GLU A 297 -4.31 9.58 -19.21
N LYS A 298 -5.33 8.79 -19.56
CA LYS A 298 -5.89 8.64 -20.92
C LYS A 298 -7.05 9.60 -21.21
N SER A 299 -7.08 10.79 -20.62
CA SER A 299 -7.97 11.89 -21.05
C SER A 299 -7.21 12.84 -21.99
N PRO A 300 -7.87 13.38 -23.04
CA PRO A 300 -7.20 13.62 -24.32
C PRO A 300 -6.34 14.87 -24.29
N GLN A 301 -5.13 14.74 -24.82
CA GLN A 301 -4.48 15.86 -25.51
C GLN A 301 -5.43 16.33 -26.62
N LYS A 302 -6.11 17.45 -26.38
CA LYS A 302 -6.74 18.29 -27.39
C LYS A 302 -6.14 19.67 -27.29
#